data_AF-A0A343URX7-F1
#
_entry.id   AF-A0A343URX7-F1
#
_cell.length_a   1.000
_cell.length_b   1.000
_cell.length_c   1.000
_cell.angle_alpha   90.00
_cell.angle_beta   90.00
_cell.angle_gamma   90.00
#
_symmetry.space_group_name_H-M   'P 1'
#
loop_
_entity.id
_entity.type
_entity.pdbx_description
1 polymer ?
#
loop_
_entity_poly.entity_id
_entity_poly.type
_entity_poly.pdbx_seq_one_letter_code
_entity_poly.pdbx_strand_id
1 'polypeptide(L)'
;MTIEYPYETIQNWGKDFVKETECEVIFHLALPIGSIPFYRERGTTLAELDNTPVTVLSDIFAGITVLQSLADYSNSARFERKVATSYDLVKIENTNKKNGELDISVGYYRVADESYREAAL
;
A
#
# COMPACT_ATOMS: atom_id res chain seq x y z
N MET A 1 -10.24 -8.75 7.77
CA MET A 1 -8.79 -8.64 7.52
C MET A 1 -8.05 -8.81 8.83
N THR A 2 -7.28 -9.89 9.00
CA THR A 2 -6.42 -10.09 10.18
C THR A 2 -5.02 -9.67 9.79
N ILE A 3 -4.49 -8.62 10.41
CA ILE A 3 -3.12 -8.15 10.16
C ILE A 3 -2.23 -8.75 11.24
N GLU A 4 -1.41 -9.73 10.89
CA GLU A 4 -0.38 -10.26 11.77
C GLU A 4 0.84 -9.34 11.72
N TYR A 5 1.07 -8.59 12.80
CA TYR A 5 2.30 -7.81 12.93
C TYR A 5 3.44 -8.70 13.42
N PRO A 6 4.57 -8.79 12.70
CA PRO A 6 5.72 -9.53 13.19
C PRO A 6 6.31 -8.81 14.40
N TYR A 7 6.14 -9.38 15.59
CA TYR A 7 6.64 -8.82 16.86
C TYR A 7 8.15 -8.52 16.82
N GLU A 8 8.92 -9.34 16.09
CA GLU A 8 10.36 -9.16 15.88
C GLU A 8 10.71 -7.86 15.15
N THR A 9 9.84 -7.35 14.27
CA THR A 9 10.04 -6.08 13.56
C THR A 9 9.92 -4.90 14.51
N ILE A 10 9.01 -4.96 15.49
CA ILE A 10 8.85 -3.91 16.49
C ILE A 10 10.06 -3.88 17.44
N GLN A 11 10.58 -5.04 17.83
CA GLN A 11 11.77 -5.12 18.71
C GLN A 11 13.05 -4.58 18.06
N ASN A 12 13.15 -4.65 16.73
CA ASN A 12 14.33 -4.21 15.98
C ASN A 12 14.12 -2.88 15.26
N TRP A 13 13.13 -2.08 15.67
CA TRP A 13 12.84 -0.82 15.03
C TRP A 13 14.04 0.14 15.04
N GLY A 14 14.36 0.70 13.88
CA GLY A 14 15.56 1.50 13.61
C GLY A 14 16.79 0.69 13.20
N LYS A 15 16.69 -0.64 13.04
CA LYS A 15 17.82 -1.50 12.63
C LYS A 15 17.58 -2.21 11.29
N ASP A 16 16.33 -2.52 10.97
CA ASP A 16 15.97 -3.23 9.74
C ASP A 16 14.96 -2.41 8.95
N PHE A 17 15.48 -1.46 8.17
CA PHE A 17 14.66 -0.56 7.38
C PHE A 17 13.80 -1.30 6.34
N VAL A 18 14.19 -2.50 5.91
CA VAL A 18 13.42 -3.30 4.94
C VAL A 18 12.09 -3.71 5.56
N LYS A 19 12.16 -4.43 6.69
CA LYS A 19 10.96 -4.93 7.38
C LYS A 19 10.10 -3.81 7.94
N GLU A 20 10.72 -2.72 8.38
CA GLU A 20 10.01 -1.54 8.85
C GLU A 20 9.21 -0.88 7.73
N THR A 21 9.81 -0.72 6.54
CA THR A 21 9.10 -0.23 5.36
C THR A 21 7.95 -1.14 4.97
N GLU A 22 8.13 -2.46 4.97
CA GLU A 22 7.04 -3.41 4.70
C GLU A 22 5.87 -3.22 5.67
N CYS A 23 6.15 -3.14 6.97
CA CYS A 23 5.11 -2.93 7.97
C CYS A 23 4.40 -1.58 7.80
N GLU A 24 5.13 -0.50 7.54
CA GLU A 24 4.53 0.83 7.34
C GLU A 24 3.70 0.87 6.05
N VAL A 25 4.17 0.27 4.96
CA VAL A 25 3.43 0.17 3.70
C VAL A 25 2.10 -0.57 3.90
N ILE A 26 2.14 -1.74 4.55
CA ILE A 26 0.93 -2.52 4.86
C ILE A 26 -0.02 -1.70 5.73
N PHE A 27 0.50 -1.00 6.73
CA PHE A 27 -0.29 -0.14 7.61
C PHE A 27 -1.03 0.96 6.83
N HIS A 28 -0.34 1.63 5.91
CA HIS A 28 -0.96 2.67 5.07
C HIS A 28 -2.02 2.11 4.11
N LEU A 29 -1.76 0.95 3.50
CA LEU A 29 -2.70 0.36 2.54
C LEU A 29 -3.97 -0.21 3.21
N ALA A 30 -3.81 -0.82 4.39
CA ALA A 30 -4.90 -1.50 5.08
C ALA A 30 -5.84 -0.57 5.85
N LEU A 31 -5.38 0.63 6.20
CA LEU A 31 -6.16 1.56 7.02
C LEU A 31 -7.06 2.45 6.15
N PRO A 32 -8.32 2.66 6.57
CA PRO A 32 -9.15 3.68 5.96
C PRO A 32 -8.55 5.07 6.17
N ILE A 33 -8.64 5.92 5.15
CA ILE A 33 -8.27 7.34 5.29
C ILE A 33 -9.05 7.99 6.44
N GLY A 34 -8.40 8.84 7.23
CA GLY A 34 -9.03 9.49 8.39
C GLY A 34 -9.23 8.61 9.63
N SER A 35 -8.94 7.30 9.56
CA SER A 35 -9.17 6.37 10.69
C SER A 35 -8.27 6.64 11.90
N ILE A 36 -7.12 7.30 11.71
CA ILE A 36 -6.19 7.65 12.79
C ILE A 36 -6.20 9.17 13.03
N PRO A 37 -6.54 9.64 14.24
CA PRO A 37 -6.70 11.06 14.55
C PRO A 37 -5.50 11.96 14.20
N PHE A 38 -4.28 11.45 14.32
CA PHE A 38 -3.04 12.18 14.05
C PHE A 38 -2.45 11.90 12.66
N TYR A 39 -3.07 11.02 11.88
CA TYR A 39 -2.63 10.59 10.55
C TYR A 39 -3.81 10.56 9.57
N ARG A 40 -4.59 11.65 9.54
CA ARG A 40 -5.86 11.68 8.80
C ARG A 40 -5.71 11.61 7.28
N GLU A 41 -4.58 12.09 6.77
CA GLU A 41 -4.28 12.10 5.34
C GLU A 41 -3.71 10.75 4.84
N ARG A 42 -3.46 9.81 5.76
CA ARG A 42 -2.89 8.50 5.44
C ARG A 42 -3.99 7.44 5.43
N GLY A 43 -3.82 6.45 4.56
CA GLY A 43 -4.78 5.36 4.39
C GLY A 43 -5.15 5.16 2.92
N THR A 44 -6.17 4.34 2.71
CA THR A 44 -6.81 4.15 1.41
C THR A 44 -8.33 4.27 1.56
N THR A 45 -9.02 4.39 0.43
CA THR A 45 -10.48 4.25 0.37
C THR A 45 -10.90 2.82 0.02
N LEU A 46 -9.98 1.84 0.11
CA LEU A 46 -10.29 0.43 -0.22
C LEU A 46 -11.39 -0.15 0.66
N ALA A 47 -11.46 0.26 1.93
CA ALA A 47 -12.53 -0.16 2.83
C ALA A 47 -13.92 0.35 2.41
N GLU A 48 -14.00 1.47 1.66
CA GLU A 48 -15.26 1.99 1.12
C GLU A 48 -15.69 1.23 -0.15
N LEU A 49 -14.75 0.58 -0.83
CA LEU A 49 -15.04 -0.29 -1.97
C LEU A 49 -15.58 -1.66 -1.51
N ASP A 50 -15.45 -1.98 -0.22
CA ASP A 50 -16.05 -3.17 0.36
C ASP A 50 -17.58 -3.11 0.25
N ASN A 51 -18.21 -4.17 -0.27
CA ASN A 51 -19.63 -4.24 -0.61
C ASN A 51 -20.11 -3.32 -1.77
N THR A 52 -19.21 -2.75 -2.57
CA THR A 52 -19.62 -2.03 -3.79
C THR A 52 -19.67 -2.94 -5.01
N PRO A 53 -20.53 -2.67 -6.02
CA PRO A 53 -20.53 -3.44 -7.25
C PRO A 53 -19.18 -3.35 -7.95
N VAL A 54 -18.56 -4.52 -8.17
CA VAL A 54 -17.24 -4.59 -8.79
C VAL A 54 -17.36 -4.28 -10.29
N THR A 55 -16.79 -3.15 -10.70
CA THR A 55 -16.83 -2.61 -12.07
C THR A 55 -15.44 -2.17 -12.51
N VAL A 56 -15.27 -1.86 -13.80
CA VAL A 56 -14.01 -1.26 -14.30
C VAL A 56 -13.68 0.04 -13.54
N LEU A 57 -14.69 0.80 -13.12
CA LEU A 57 -14.48 2.01 -12.33
C LEU A 57 -13.94 1.70 -10.93
N SER A 58 -14.46 0.68 -10.24
CA SER A 58 -13.91 0.28 -8.93
C SER A 58 -12.47 -0.17 -9.04
N ASP A 59 -12.11 -0.86 -10.13
CA ASP A 59 -10.72 -1.26 -10.39
C ASP A 59 -9.80 -0.03 -10.54
N ILE A 60 -10.23 0.96 -11.33
CA ILE A 60 -9.49 2.22 -11.50
C ILE A 60 -9.34 2.96 -10.16
N PHE A 61 -10.42 3.08 -9.39
CA PHE A 61 -10.39 3.74 -8.08
C PHE A 61 -9.49 3.02 -7.08
N ALA A 62 -9.55 1.68 -7.04
CA ALA A 62 -8.68 0.86 -6.22
C ALA A 62 -7.20 1.07 -6.58
N GLY A 63 -6.87 1.11 -7.87
CA GLY A 63 -5.51 1.40 -8.33
C GLY A 63 -5.03 2.80 -7.92
N ILE A 64 -5.85 3.82 -8.14
CA ILE A 64 -5.50 5.22 -7.82
C ILE A 64 -5.31 5.41 -6.32
N THR A 65 -6.19 4.85 -5.47
CA THR A 65 -6.07 5.04 -4.01
C THR A 65 -4.81 4.36 -3.45
N VAL A 66 -4.43 3.19 -3.98
CA VAL A 66 -3.17 2.52 -3.63
C VAL A 66 -1.96 3.38 -4.01
N LEU A 67 -1.93 3.90 -5.25
CA LEU A 67 -0.81 4.74 -5.71
C LEU A 67 -0.68 6.01 -4.87
N GLN A 68 -1.80 6.68 -4.59
CA GLN A 68 -1.83 7.89 -3.78
C GLN A 68 -1.34 7.61 -2.36
N SER A 69 -1.83 6.54 -1.72
CA SER A 69 -1.44 6.15 -0.36
C SER A 69 0.07 5.89 -0.25
N LEU A 70 0.66 5.19 -1.22
CA LEU A 70 2.10 4.94 -1.23
C LEU A 70 2.94 6.19 -1.51
N ALA A 71 2.42 7.12 -2.34
CA ALA A 71 3.05 8.42 -2.55
C ALA A 71 3.05 9.24 -1.25
N ASP A 72 1.93 9.29 -0.52
CA ASP A 72 1.78 10.02 0.74
C ASP A 72 2.65 9.42 1.85
N TYR A 73 2.74 8.08 1.90
CA TYR A 73 3.72 7.39 2.73
C TYR A 73 5.14 7.85 2.40
N SER A 74 5.56 7.75 1.14
CA SER A 74 6.93 8.07 0.71
C SER A 74 7.30 9.54 0.94
N ASN A 75 6.35 10.46 0.79
CA ASN A 75 6.56 11.89 1.07
C ASN A 75 6.90 12.18 2.53
N SER A 76 6.39 11.37 3.45
CA SER A 76 6.59 11.54 4.89
C SER A 76 7.60 10.57 5.51
N ALA A 77 8.04 9.58 4.76
CA ALA A 77 9.06 8.61 5.16
C ALA A 77 10.48 9.19 5.09
N ARG A 78 11.37 8.65 5.94
CA ARG A 78 12.82 8.88 5.83
C ARG A 78 13.35 8.27 4.54
N PHE A 79 14.47 8.80 4.02
CA PHE A 79 15.02 8.38 2.73
C PHE A 79 15.21 6.86 2.61
N GLU A 80 15.72 6.22 3.67
CA GLU A 80 15.97 4.78 3.78
C GLU A 80 14.70 3.93 3.66
N ARG A 81 13.53 4.55 3.89
CA ARG A 81 12.21 3.92 3.89
C ARG A 81 11.31 4.39 2.75
N LYS A 82 11.79 5.30 1.90
CA LYS A 82 11.00 5.79 0.77
C LYS A 82 10.73 4.67 -0.22
N VAL A 83 9.51 4.66 -0.73
CA VAL A 83 9.08 3.72 -1.76
C VAL A 83 8.60 4.45 -3.00
N ALA A 84 8.63 3.75 -4.12
CA ALA A 84 8.02 4.18 -5.37
C ALA A 84 7.18 3.02 -5.90
N THR A 85 6.04 3.36 -6.49
CA THR A 85 5.13 2.42 -7.14
C THR A 85 4.67 3.00 -8.47
N SER A 86 4.30 2.14 -9.41
CA SER A 86 3.66 2.52 -10.67
C SER A 86 2.35 1.75 -10.82
N TYR A 87 1.49 2.20 -11.74
CA TYR A 87 0.22 1.53 -12.00
C TYR A 87 0.41 0.08 -12.44
N ASP A 88 1.47 -0.21 -13.21
CA ASP A 88 1.78 -1.56 -13.70
C ASP A 88 2.12 -2.57 -12.58
N LEU A 89 2.49 -2.06 -11.40
CA LEU A 89 2.76 -2.88 -10.21
C LEU A 89 1.51 -3.13 -9.37
N VAL A 90 0.39 -2.48 -9.69
CA VAL A 90 -0.90 -2.71 -9.04
C VAL A 90 -1.70 -3.67 -9.90
N LYS A 91 -1.84 -4.91 -9.42
CA LYS A 91 -2.61 -5.95 -10.08
C LYS A 91 -3.92 -6.16 -9.36
N ILE A 92 -5.02 -6.00 -10.11
CA ILE A 92 -6.36 -6.24 -9.62
C ILE A 92 -6.82 -7.55 -10.22
N GLU A 93 -6.92 -8.59 -9.39
CA GLU A 93 -7.28 -9.92 -9.84
C GLU A 93 -8.79 -10.10 -9.82
N ASN A 94 -9.31 -10.68 -10.90
CA ASN A 94 -10.75 -10.89 -11.07
C ASN A 94 -11.23 -12.21 -10.46
N THR A 95 -10.37 -12.90 -9.73
CA THR A 95 -10.50 -14.31 -9.35
C THR A 95 -11.73 -14.53 -8.46
N ASN A 96 -11.98 -13.62 -7.52
CA ASN A 96 -13.09 -13.70 -6.58
C ASN A 96 -14.24 -12.72 -6.86
N LYS A 97 -14.27 -12.08 -8.05
CA LYS A 97 -15.34 -11.11 -8.42
C LYS A 97 -16.75 -11.68 -8.32
N LYS A 98 -16.93 -13.00 -8.57
CA LYS A 98 -18.23 -13.67 -8.44
C LYS A 98 -18.74 -13.75 -7.00
N ASN A 99 -17.83 -13.67 -6.03
CA ASN A 99 -18.14 -13.65 -4.61
C ASN A 99 -18.29 -12.22 -4.06
N GLY A 100 -18.18 -11.20 -4.93
CA GLY A 100 -18.19 -9.80 -4.52
C GLY A 100 -16.87 -9.31 -3.92
N GLU A 101 -15.78 -10.09 -4.07
CA GLU A 101 -14.47 -9.74 -3.54
C GLU A 101 -13.56 -9.18 -4.65
N LEU A 102 -12.72 -8.23 -4.27
CA LEU A 102 -11.70 -7.62 -5.13
C LEU A 102 -10.32 -7.93 -4.55
N ASP A 103 -9.55 -8.74 -5.25
CA ASP A 103 -8.19 -9.08 -4.84
C ASP A 103 -7.22 -8.08 -5.47
N ILE A 104 -6.39 -7.45 -4.63
CA ILE A 104 -5.42 -6.46 -5.07
C ILE A 104 -4.04 -6.89 -4.60
N SER A 105 -3.12 -7.05 -5.56
CA SER A 105 -1.71 -7.24 -5.32
C SER A 105 -0.95 -5.98 -5.68
N VAL A 106 -0.08 -5.52 -4.77
CA VAL A 106 0.67 -4.27 -4.94
C VAL A 106 2.16 -4.55 -4.85
N GLY A 107 2.90 -4.23 -5.90
CA GLY A 107 4.36 -4.18 -5.88
C GLY A 107 4.85 -2.75 -5.64
N TYR A 108 6.00 -2.62 -4.98
CA TYR A 108 6.70 -1.35 -4.82
C TYR A 108 8.21 -1.57 -4.81
N TYR A 109 8.96 -0.51 -5.10
CA TYR A 109 10.42 -0.49 -5.00
C TYR A 109 10.84 0.41 -3.85
N ARG A 110 11.90 0.04 -3.13
CA ARG A 110 12.53 0.92 -2.15
C ARG A 110 13.52 1.82 -2.86
N VAL A 111 13.39 3.13 -2.65
CA VAL A 111 14.23 4.14 -3.32
C VAL A 111 15.70 3.99 -2.92
N ALA A 112 15.96 3.60 -1.67
CA ALA A 112 17.30 3.40 -1.14
C ALA A 112 18.04 2.16 -1.70
N ASP A 113 17.33 1.19 -2.29
CA ASP A 113 17.94 -0.04 -2.82
C ASP A 113 18.57 0.14 -4.21
N GLU A 114 18.53 1.34 -4.78
CA GLU A 114 19.05 1.70 -6.12
C GLU A 114 18.47 0.92 -7.33
N SER A 115 17.61 -0.07 -7.12
CA SER A 115 16.92 -0.84 -8.18
C SER A 115 15.94 -0.02 -9.04
N TYR A 116 15.70 1.25 -8.66
CA TYR A 116 14.80 2.18 -9.35
C TYR A 116 15.37 2.78 -10.65
N ARG A 117 16.68 2.69 -10.90
CA ARG A 117 17.28 3.31 -12.10
C ARG A 117 16.89 2.64 -13.42
N GLU A 118 16.41 1.40 -13.41
CA GLU A 118 16.08 0.65 -14.63
C GLU A 118 14.59 0.67 -14.98
N ALA A 119 13.69 0.91 -14.02
CA ALA A 119 12.23 0.90 -14.25
C ALA A 119 11.65 2.26 -14.68
N ALA A 120 12.47 3.32 -14.70
CA ALA A 120 12.08 4.68 -15.07
C ALA A 120 12.56 5.10 -16.48
N LEU A 121 13.11 4.16 -17.26
CA LEU A 121 13.50 4.29 -18.68
C LEU A 121 12.54 3.47 -19.55
#